data_AF-A0A183CPV5-F1
#
_entry.id   AF-A0A183CPV5-F1
#
_cell.length_a   1.000
_cell.length_b   1.000
_cell.length_c   1.000
_cell.angle_alpha   90.00
_cell.angle_beta   90.00
_cell.angle_gamma   90.00
#
_symmetry.space_group_name_H-M   'P 1'
#
loop_
_entity.id
_entity.type
_entity.pdbx_description
1 polymer ?
#
loop_
_entity_poly.entity_id
_entity_poly.type
_entity_poly.pdbx_seq_one_letter_code
_entity_poly.pdbx_strand_id
1 'polypeptide(L)'
;SLRDNYGKFMQEIGSAETDTNFKLKISKKLYLADSVKVLDEFKSAIRTRFGEDSFESIDFGQQITVADKINGFLDKASPEGKSIESIVPQSLNPSDTKLVLVSAIHFQANWLRQFNPTEKKKFSSINGQERELDMMTQIGQFMYMETGDFKLLGVPYVGEKAHFVILLTKGYTDYVLQTFNGKNLMEFLKKSPMKELRVILPKFKIVSLHQNLEETLLLLGIKRAFRPSKADFSGINHNNLSYTLYINKVIQKAHISGKWFHNVWLNSEVADRQSSKIGEHKIFAFRNFWG
;
A
#
# COMPACT_ATOMS: atom_id res chain seq x y z
N SER A 1 18.18 -15.37 -11.85
CA SER A 1 17.77 -14.37 -12.87
C SER A 1 17.06 -13.19 -12.18
N LEU A 2 16.76 -12.08 -12.87
CA LEU A 2 15.98 -10.95 -12.31
C LEU A 2 14.63 -11.43 -11.72
N ARG A 3 14.01 -12.45 -12.33
CA ARG A 3 12.74 -13.05 -11.87
C ARG A 3 12.89 -13.78 -10.54
N ASP A 4 13.96 -14.56 -10.38
CA ASP A 4 14.22 -15.30 -9.14
C ASP A 4 14.61 -14.36 -8.00
N ASN A 5 15.37 -13.30 -8.31
CA ASN A 5 15.75 -12.27 -7.34
C ASN A 5 14.52 -11.49 -6.86
N TYR A 6 13.57 -11.19 -7.75
CA TYR A 6 12.31 -10.54 -7.36
C TYR A 6 11.43 -11.46 -6.51
N GLY A 7 11.28 -12.74 -6.88
CA GLY A 7 10.52 -13.71 -6.09
C GLY A 7 11.06 -13.85 -4.67
N LYS A 8 12.38 -14.03 -4.54
CA LYS A 8 13.07 -14.09 -3.23
C LYS A 8 12.93 -12.79 -2.45
N PHE A 9 13.17 -11.63 -3.08
CA PHE A 9 12.98 -10.33 -2.43
C PHE A 9 11.57 -10.16 -1.90
N MET A 10 10.54 -10.51 -2.69
CA MET A 10 9.15 -10.40 -2.26
C MET A 10 8.81 -11.37 -1.12
N GLN A 11 9.41 -12.57 -1.12
CA GLN A 11 9.30 -13.50 -0.01
C GLN A 11 9.98 -12.92 1.24
N GLU A 12 11.20 -12.41 1.13
CA GLU A 12 11.97 -11.84 2.25
C GLU A 12 11.27 -10.63 2.90
N ILE A 13 10.75 -9.69 2.10
CA ILE A 13 10.03 -8.53 2.64
C ILE A 13 8.62 -8.89 3.14
N GLY A 14 7.98 -9.90 2.53
CA GLY A 14 6.63 -10.35 2.89
C GLY A 14 6.61 -11.32 4.07
N SER A 15 7.73 -12.01 4.33
CA SER A 15 7.99 -12.83 5.51
C SER A 15 8.62 -12.03 6.64
N ALA A 16 8.79 -10.72 6.49
CA ALA A 16 9.11 -9.82 7.58
C ALA A 16 7.89 -9.66 8.52
N GLU A 17 7.39 -10.77 9.05
CA GLU A 17 6.68 -10.85 10.32
C GLU A 17 7.71 -10.67 11.46
N THR A 18 8.56 -9.65 11.34
CA THR A 18 9.56 -9.37 12.34
C THR A 18 8.94 -8.42 13.35
N ASP A 19 8.57 -8.99 14.50
CA ASP A 19 8.20 -8.29 15.73
C ASP A 19 6.75 -7.73 15.75
N THR A 20 6.15 -7.73 16.93
CA THR A 20 4.83 -7.13 17.25
C THR A 20 4.68 -5.67 16.81
N ASN A 21 5.82 -5.03 16.51
CA ASN A 21 5.99 -3.64 16.16
C ASN A 21 6.01 -3.35 14.66
N PHE A 22 6.23 -4.35 13.79
CA PHE A 22 6.26 -4.16 12.34
C PHE A 22 5.74 -5.39 11.59
N LYS A 23 4.64 -5.22 10.87
CA LYS A 23 3.99 -6.26 10.09
C LYS A 23 3.82 -5.78 8.66
N LEU A 24 4.56 -6.38 7.73
CA LEU A 24 4.32 -6.23 6.30
C LEU A 24 3.97 -7.60 5.73
N LYS A 25 2.73 -7.75 5.26
CA LYS A 25 2.27 -8.95 4.57
C LYS A 25 1.90 -8.60 3.14
N ILE A 26 2.47 -9.31 2.19
CA ILE A 26 2.15 -9.16 0.77
C ILE A 26 1.68 -10.52 0.27
N SER A 27 0.40 -10.59 -0.09
CA SER A 27 -0.22 -11.79 -0.64
C SER A 27 -0.50 -11.58 -2.12
N LYS A 28 -0.16 -12.55 -2.96
CA LYS A 28 -0.44 -12.51 -4.40
C LYS A 28 -1.12 -13.80 -4.81
N LYS A 29 -2.11 -13.70 -5.70
CA LYS A 29 -2.82 -14.86 -6.23
C LYS A 29 -3.19 -14.65 -7.70
N LEU A 30 -2.91 -15.68 -8.49
CA LEU A 30 -3.33 -15.81 -9.87
C LEU A 30 -4.55 -16.72 -9.93
N TYR A 31 -5.64 -16.20 -10.49
CA TYR A 31 -6.83 -16.98 -10.82
C TYR A 31 -6.86 -17.24 -12.32
N LEU A 32 -6.93 -18.51 -12.71
CA LEU A 32 -7.11 -18.93 -14.10
C LEU A 32 -8.46 -19.63 -14.27
N ALA A 33 -9.05 -19.53 -15.46
CA ALA A 33 -10.23 -20.31 -15.78
C ALA A 33 -9.89 -21.81 -15.69
N ASP A 34 -10.79 -22.60 -15.10
CA ASP A 34 -10.67 -24.06 -15.03
C ASP A 34 -10.57 -24.74 -16.42
N SER A 35 -11.14 -24.13 -17.46
CA SER A 35 -10.98 -24.53 -18.86
C SER A 35 -9.53 -24.44 -19.38
N VAL A 36 -8.63 -23.75 -18.67
CA VAL A 36 -7.20 -23.64 -19.04
C VAL A 36 -6.43 -24.84 -18.50
N LYS A 37 -5.86 -25.65 -19.41
CA LYS A 37 -4.92 -26.72 -19.04
C LYS A 37 -3.55 -26.13 -18.72
N VAL A 38 -3.34 -25.82 -17.45
CA VAL A 38 -2.10 -25.22 -16.93
C VAL A 38 -0.99 -26.26 -16.83
N LEU A 39 0.20 -25.91 -17.33
CA LEU A 39 1.41 -26.72 -17.26
C LEU A 39 1.86 -26.97 -15.82
N ASP A 40 2.35 -28.16 -15.54
CA ASP A 40 2.80 -28.52 -14.19
C ASP A 40 4.09 -27.79 -13.82
N GLU A 41 4.95 -27.50 -14.80
CA GLU A 41 6.12 -26.65 -14.62
C GLU A 41 5.72 -25.24 -14.18
N PHE A 42 4.62 -24.70 -14.75
CA PHE A 42 4.11 -23.40 -14.34
C PHE A 42 3.54 -23.43 -12.90
N LYS A 43 2.72 -24.44 -12.58
CA LYS A 43 2.17 -24.62 -11.22
C LYS A 43 3.29 -24.74 -10.18
N SER A 44 4.31 -25.55 -10.46
CA SER A 44 5.49 -25.67 -9.61
C SER A 44 6.21 -24.31 -9.49
N ALA A 45 6.49 -23.66 -10.61
CA ALA A 45 7.22 -22.40 -10.65
C ALA A 45 6.52 -21.26 -9.88
N ILE A 46 5.21 -21.14 -9.98
CA ILE A 46 4.45 -20.08 -9.28
C ILE A 46 4.36 -20.38 -7.78
N ARG A 47 4.12 -21.63 -7.38
CA ARG A 47 4.05 -22.03 -5.97
C ARG A 47 5.37 -21.86 -5.25
N THR A 48 6.47 -22.30 -5.86
CA THR A 48 7.82 -22.12 -5.30
C THR A 48 8.18 -20.65 -5.10
N ARG A 49 7.74 -19.75 -6.00
CA ARG A 49 8.14 -18.33 -5.97
C ARG A 49 7.18 -17.43 -5.21
N PHE A 50 5.90 -17.76 -5.14
CA PHE A 50 4.87 -16.89 -4.58
C PHE A 50 4.03 -17.56 -3.48
N GLY A 51 4.31 -18.82 -3.13
CA GLY A 51 3.65 -19.59 -2.08
C GLY A 51 2.63 -20.60 -2.63
N GLU A 52 2.32 -21.64 -1.86
CA GLU A 52 1.42 -22.73 -2.28
C GLU A 52 0.03 -22.24 -2.72
N ASP A 53 -0.52 -21.24 -2.03
CA ASP A 53 -1.83 -20.65 -2.32
C ASP A 53 -1.83 -19.60 -3.45
N SER A 54 -0.69 -19.37 -4.12
CA SER A 54 -0.52 -18.30 -5.13
C SER A 54 -1.24 -18.55 -6.46
N PHE A 55 -1.82 -19.74 -6.64
CA PHE A 55 -2.50 -20.15 -7.85
C PHE A 55 -3.81 -20.87 -7.53
N GLU A 56 -4.87 -20.55 -8.25
CA GLU A 56 -6.13 -21.27 -8.20
C GLU A 56 -6.84 -21.29 -9.57
N SER A 57 -7.35 -22.46 -9.95
CA SER A 57 -8.28 -22.60 -11.08
C SER A 57 -9.72 -22.40 -10.59
N ILE A 58 -10.48 -21.54 -11.27
CA ILE A 58 -11.87 -21.23 -10.91
C ILE A 58 -12.77 -21.18 -12.13
N ASP A 59 -14.04 -21.53 -11.97
CA ASP A 59 -15.08 -21.30 -12.97
C ASP A 59 -15.54 -19.84 -12.89
N PHE A 60 -15.13 -19.01 -13.85
CA PHE A 60 -15.57 -17.61 -13.93
C PHE A 60 -17.06 -17.45 -14.22
N GLY A 61 -17.75 -18.50 -14.68
CA GLY A 61 -19.20 -18.59 -14.82
C GLY A 61 -19.95 -18.50 -13.48
N GLN A 62 -19.35 -18.99 -12.39
CA GLN A 62 -19.92 -18.93 -11.04
C GLN A 62 -19.60 -17.59 -10.36
N GLN A 63 -20.16 -16.49 -10.87
CA GLN A 63 -19.82 -15.13 -10.43
C GLN A 63 -19.86 -14.92 -8.91
N ILE A 64 -20.85 -15.48 -8.21
CA ILE A 64 -20.95 -15.37 -6.73
C ILE A 64 -19.78 -16.10 -6.05
N THR A 65 -19.47 -17.32 -6.48
CA THR A 65 -18.36 -18.09 -5.92
C THR A 65 -17.00 -17.46 -6.23
N VAL A 66 -16.80 -16.99 -7.45
CA VAL A 66 -15.63 -16.18 -7.83
C VAL A 66 -15.54 -14.99 -6.91
N ALA A 67 -16.69 -14.38 -6.60
CA ALA A 67 -16.74 -13.21 -5.77
C ALA A 67 -16.21 -13.47 -4.36
N ASP A 68 -16.78 -14.47 -3.72
CA ASP A 68 -16.44 -14.88 -2.37
C ASP A 68 -14.98 -15.33 -2.28
N LYS A 69 -14.44 -15.99 -3.32
CA LYS A 69 -13.04 -16.40 -3.37
C LYS A 69 -12.08 -15.22 -3.40
N ILE A 70 -12.32 -14.24 -4.28
CA ILE A 70 -11.47 -13.05 -4.39
C ILE A 70 -11.58 -12.18 -3.14
N ASN A 71 -12.80 -11.90 -2.67
CA ASN A 71 -13.05 -11.14 -1.45
C ASN A 71 -12.42 -11.82 -0.24
N GLY A 72 -12.64 -13.13 -0.09
CA GLY A 72 -12.07 -13.93 1.00
C GLY A 72 -10.54 -13.94 0.99
N PHE A 73 -9.90 -14.00 -0.18
CA PHE A 73 -8.45 -13.86 -0.30
C PHE A 73 -7.97 -12.47 0.17
N LEU A 74 -8.62 -11.41 -0.29
CA LEU A 74 -8.28 -10.02 0.04
C LEU A 74 -8.50 -9.70 1.53
N ASP A 75 -9.54 -10.25 2.15
CA ASP A 75 -9.85 -10.07 3.56
C ASP A 75 -8.94 -10.90 4.48
N LYS A 76 -8.62 -12.15 4.12
CA LYS A 76 -7.62 -12.95 4.86
C LYS A 76 -6.24 -12.29 4.88
N ALA A 77 -5.91 -11.56 3.82
CA ALA A 77 -4.67 -10.82 3.75
C ALA A 77 -4.70 -9.51 4.57
N SER A 78 -5.86 -9.03 5.01
CA SER A 78 -6.05 -7.79 5.78
C SER A 78 -7.05 -7.98 6.94
N PRO A 79 -6.69 -8.74 7.99
CA PRO A 79 -7.62 -9.21 9.03
C PRO A 79 -8.28 -8.10 9.86
N GLU A 80 -7.68 -6.89 9.94
CA GLU A 80 -8.24 -5.72 10.64
C GLU A 80 -9.22 -4.89 9.78
N GLY A 81 -9.60 -5.36 8.60
CA GLY A 81 -10.45 -4.62 7.67
C GLY A 81 -11.20 -5.51 6.68
N LYS A 82 -12.34 -6.07 7.12
CA LYS A 82 -13.38 -6.51 6.19
C LYS A 82 -13.78 -5.30 5.35
N SER A 83 -13.66 -5.39 4.03
CA SER A 83 -14.19 -4.34 3.17
C SER A 83 -15.72 -4.36 3.28
N ILE A 84 -16.33 -3.17 3.40
CA ILE A 84 -17.79 -2.99 3.32
C ILE A 84 -18.26 -3.13 1.86
N GLU A 85 -17.34 -3.01 0.90
CA GLU A 85 -17.60 -3.08 -0.54
C GLU A 85 -17.04 -4.38 -1.13
N SER A 86 -17.93 -5.19 -1.73
CA SER A 86 -17.55 -6.36 -2.52
C SER A 86 -16.64 -5.92 -3.67
N ILE A 87 -15.48 -6.56 -3.79
CA ILE A 87 -14.43 -6.22 -4.76
C ILE A 87 -14.77 -6.78 -6.13
N VAL A 88 -15.81 -7.60 -6.20
CA VAL A 88 -16.04 -8.41 -7.37
C VAL A 88 -16.80 -7.57 -8.35
N PRO A 89 -16.14 -7.21 -9.46
CA PRO A 89 -16.69 -6.19 -10.29
C PRO A 89 -17.94 -6.74 -10.95
N GLN A 90 -18.98 -5.92 -10.96
CA GLN A 90 -20.00 -5.97 -12.01
C GLN A 90 -19.37 -5.91 -13.43
N SER A 91 -18.05 -5.63 -13.55
CA SER A 91 -17.27 -5.56 -14.79
C SER A 91 -16.49 -6.82 -15.20
N LEU A 92 -16.44 -7.91 -14.42
CA LEU A 92 -15.87 -9.17 -14.92
C LEU A 92 -16.89 -9.86 -15.81
N ASN A 93 -16.62 -9.92 -17.12
CA ASN A 93 -17.43 -10.70 -18.05
C ASN A 93 -17.12 -12.20 -17.88
N PRO A 94 -18.06 -13.03 -17.39
CA PRO A 94 -17.80 -14.46 -17.12
C PRO A 94 -17.37 -15.24 -18.36
N SER A 95 -17.96 -14.91 -19.51
CA SER A 95 -17.71 -15.65 -20.77
C SER A 95 -16.29 -15.43 -21.29
N ASP A 96 -15.73 -14.24 -21.06
CA ASP A 96 -14.43 -13.80 -21.58
C ASP A 96 -13.28 -13.85 -20.55
N THR A 97 -13.60 -13.85 -19.25
CA THR A 97 -12.56 -13.82 -18.21
C THR A 97 -11.84 -15.17 -18.12
N LYS A 98 -10.50 -15.14 -18.23
CA LYS A 98 -9.62 -16.32 -18.18
C LYS A 98 -8.41 -16.16 -17.27
N LEU A 99 -7.95 -14.93 -17.02
CA LEU A 99 -6.80 -14.64 -16.16
C LEU A 99 -7.03 -13.37 -15.34
N VAL A 100 -7.03 -13.52 -14.02
CA VAL A 100 -7.12 -12.41 -13.05
C VAL A 100 -5.95 -12.46 -12.08
N LEU A 101 -5.28 -11.32 -11.89
CA LEU A 101 -4.22 -11.14 -10.90
C LEU A 101 -4.76 -10.37 -9.70
N VAL A 102 -4.53 -10.90 -8.50
CA VAL A 102 -4.98 -10.26 -7.26
C VAL A 102 -3.80 -10.13 -6.30
N SER A 103 -3.60 -8.92 -5.77
CA SER A 103 -2.59 -8.62 -4.76
C SER A 103 -3.22 -7.95 -3.56
N ALA A 104 -2.78 -8.33 -2.36
CA ALA A 104 -3.13 -7.66 -1.12
C ALA A 104 -1.86 -7.28 -0.36
N ILE A 105 -1.79 -6.03 0.09
CA ILE A 105 -0.70 -5.50 0.89
C ILE A 105 -1.28 -5.06 2.23
N HIS A 106 -0.76 -5.62 3.31
CA HIS A 106 -1.10 -5.22 4.66
C HIS A 106 0.16 -4.74 5.38
N PHE A 107 0.21 -3.45 5.65
CA PHE A 107 1.28 -2.80 6.38
C PHE A 107 0.72 -2.26 7.68
N GLN A 108 1.31 -2.70 8.79
CA GLN A 108 0.99 -2.23 10.12
C GLN A 108 2.27 -2.10 10.93
N ALA A 109 2.58 -0.90 11.40
CA ALA A 109 3.79 -0.67 12.18
C ALA A 109 3.57 0.33 13.32
N ASN A 110 4.38 0.18 14.37
CA ASN A 110 4.40 1.07 15.52
C ASN A 110 5.33 2.23 15.22
N TRP A 111 4.86 3.45 15.45
CA TRP A 111 5.73 4.61 15.48
C TRP A 111 6.87 4.39 16.47
N LEU A 112 8.10 4.80 16.13
CA LEU A 112 9.26 4.69 17.02
C LEU A 112 9.00 5.36 18.37
N ARG A 113 8.35 6.53 18.32
CA ARG A 113 7.73 7.18 19.47
C ARG A 113 6.25 7.31 19.17
N GLN A 114 5.40 7.03 20.15
CA GLN A 114 3.95 7.12 19.98
C GLN A 114 3.51 8.59 20.02
N PHE A 115 2.46 8.88 19.27
CA PHE A 115 1.79 10.17 19.38
C PHE A 115 0.91 10.19 20.64
N ASN A 116 0.77 11.38 21.22
CA ASN A 116 -0.12 11.61 22.35
C ASN A 116 -1.60 11.42 21.95
N PRO A 117 -2.50 11.16 22.93
CA PRO A 117 -3.94 11.10 22.71
C PRO A 117 -4.47 12.25 21.85
N THR A 118 -5.50 11.96 21.08
CA THR A 118 -6.01 12.87 20.07
C THR A 118 -6.92 13.95 20.66
N GLU A 119 -6.84 15.15 20.10
CA GLU A 119 -7.76 16.25 20.35
C GLU A 119 -8.49 16.63 19.05
N LYS A 120 -9.77 16.97 19.12
CA LYS A 120 -10.49 17.49 17.95
C LYS A 120 -9.92 18.86 17.55
N LYS A 121 -9.55 19.02 16.28
CA LYS A 121 -9.19 20.32 15.69
C LYS A 121 -9.76 20.44 14.28
N LYS A 122 -9.94 21.68 13.84
CA LYS A 122 -10.34 21.99 12.47
C LYS A 122 -9.25 21.57 11.47
N PHE A 123 -9.69 20.95 10.39
CA PHE A 123 -8.89 20.56 9.23
C PHE A 123 -9.57 21.10 7.96
N SER A 124 -8.80 21.76 7.10
CA SER A 124 -9.27 22.32 5.84
C SER A 124 -8.80 21.45 4.68
N SER A 125 -9.73 20.78 4.02
CA SER A 125 -9.43 19.96 2.85
C SER A 125 -9.15 20.80 1.59
N ILE A 126 -8.63 20.18 0.53
CA ILE A 126 -8.23 20.89 -0.71
C ILE A 126 -9.37 21.62 -1.42
N ASN A 127 -10.62 21.19 -1.22
CA ASN A 127 -11.80 21.84 -1.77
C ASN A 127 -12.34 22.98 -0.88
N GLY A 128 -11.59 23.37 0.17
CA GLY A 128 -11.96 24.42 1.10
C GLY A 128 -12.94 24.01 2.20
N GLN A 129 -13.39 22.75 2.24
CA GLN A 129 -14.28 22.29 3.32
C GLN A 129 -13.51 22.13 4.63
N GLU A 130 -14.03 22.73 5.69
CA GLU A 130 -13.57 22.52 7.06
C GLU A 130 -14.31 21.34 7.71
N ARG A 131 -13.58 20.49 8.43
CA ARG A 131 -14.13 19.43 9.27
C ARG A 131 -13.32 19.33 10.55
N GLU A 132 -13.95 18.90 11.64
CA GLU A 132 -13.21 18.54 12.85
C GLU A 132 -12.70 17.10 12.77
N LEU A 133 -11.39 16.93 12.97
CA LEU A 133 -10.74 15.63 13.00
C LEU A 133 -10.00 15.44 14.32
N ASP A 134 -9.87 14.18 14.73
CA ASP A 134 -8.99 13.78 15.81
C ASP A 134 -7.53 14.01 15.37
N MET A 135 -6.86 14.98 15.97
CA MET A 135 -5.46 15.31 15.71
C MET A 135 -4.57 14.72 16.78
N MET A 136 -3.55 13.99 16.37
CA MET A 136 -2.51 13.45 17.24
C MET A 136 -1.28 14.37 17.23
N THR A 137 -0.57 14.45 18.36
CA THR A 137 0.60 15.34 18.52
C THR A 137 1.81 14.58 19.05
N GLN A 138 3.00 14.87 18.52
CA GLN A 138 4.26 14.34 19.02
C GLN A 138 5.36 15.40 18.95
N ILE A 139 6.29 15.35 19.91
CA ILE A 139 7.53 16.12 19.90
C ILE A 139 8.69 15.13 19.88
N GLY A 140 9.65 15.32 18.97
CA GLY A 140 10.78 14.41 18.84
C GLY A 140 11.62 14.69 17.60
N GLN A 141 12.55 13.77 17.30
CA GLN A 141 13.40 13.83 16.13
C GLN A 141 12.69 13.21 14.91
N PHE A 142 12.60 13.95 13.82
CA PHE A 142 11.99 13.50 12.57
C PHE A 142 12.87 13.88 11.38
N MET A 143 12.81 13.08 10.32
CA MET A 143 13.43 13.45 9.06
C MET A 143 12.66 14.63 8.48
N TYR A 144 13.33 15.75 8.19
CA TYR A 144 12.66 16.96 7.74
C TYR A 144 13.46 17.76 6.71
N MET A 145 12.75 18.18 5.67
CA MET A 145 13.21 19.25 4.81
C MET A 145 12.06 20.15 4.37
N GLU A 146 12.41 21.35 3.93
CA GLU A 146 11.47 22.35 3.47
C GLU A 146 12.07 23.05 2.25
N THR A 147 11.25 23.18 1.21
CA THR A 147 11.54 23.94 -0.02
C THR A 147 10.60 25.14 -0.11
N GLY A 148 10.73 25.93 -1.18
CA GLY A 148 9.74 26.96 -1.51
C GLY A 148 8.33 26.39 -1.71
N ASP A 149 8.23 25.15 -2.19
CA ASP A 149 6.97 24.57 -2.68
C ASP A 149 6.33 23.58 -1.70
N PHE A 150 7.13 22.88 -0.88
CA PHE A 150 6.64 21.82 0.00
C PHE A 150 7.49 21.64 1.26
N LYS A 151 6.92 20.92 2.22
CA LYS A 151 7.62 20.33 3.37
C LYS A 151 7.58 18.81 3.23
N LEU A 152 8.69 18.15 3.53
CA LEU A 152 8.77 16.70 3.62
C LEU A 152 9.05 16.33 5.08
N LEU A 153 8.26 15.40 5.61
CA LEU A 153 8.38 14.88 6.96
C LEU A 153 8.45 13.35 6.91
N GLY A 154 9.55 12.75 7.36
CA GLY A 154 9.65 11.31 7.59
C GLY A 154 9.46 10.96 9.06
N VAL A 155 8.42 10.20 9.36
CA VAL A 155 8.13 9.70 10.70
C VAL A 155 8.64 8.25 10.83
N PRO A 156 9.64 7.98 11.69
CA PRO A 156 10.22 6.65 11.81
C PRO A 156 9.28 5.65 12.49
N TYR A 157 9.29 4.41 12.01
CA TYR A 157 8.73 3.25 12.71
C TYR A 157 9.77 2.61 13.65
N VAL A 158 9.31 1.79 14.59
CA VAL A 158 10.18 1.01 15.49
C VAL A 158 11.20 0.20 14.67
N GLY A 159 12.44 0.17 15.16
CA GLY A 159 13.57 -0.46 14.48
C GLY A 159 14.13 0.34 13.31
N GLU A 160 13.54 1.50 12.99
CA GLU A 160 14.02 2.48 12.00
C GLU A 160 14.23 1.93 10.58
N LYS A 161 13.67 0.75 10.28
CA LYS A 161 13.74 0.10 8.97
C LYS A 161 12.86 0.76 7.91
N ALA A 162 11.88 1.58 8.34
CA ALA A 162 10.94 2.26 7.47
C ALA A 162 10.51 3.60 8.09
N HIS A 163 10.14 4.53 7.22
CA HIS A 163 9.55 5.82 7.60
C HIS A 163 8.23 6.01 6.86
N PHE A 164 7.25 6.61 7.52
CA PHE A 164 6.09 7.19 6.84
C PHE A 164 6.45 8.60 6.36
N VAL A 165 6.50 8.80 5.05
CA VAL A 165 6.96 10.04 4.44
C VAL A 165 5.77 10.87 4.01
N ILE A 166 5.60 12.03 4.62
CA ILE A 166 4.53 12.96 4.37
C ILE A 166 5.04 14.13 3.53
N LEU A 167 4.36 14.40 2.43
CA LEU A 167 4.57 15.59 1.60
C LEU A 167 3.43 16.59 1.82
N LEU A 168 3.79 17.77 2.36
CA LEU A 168 2.87 18.89 2.61
C LEU A 168 3.15 20.02 1.62
N THR A 169 2.23 20.26 0.70
CA THR A 169 2.37 21.31 -0.31
C THR A 169 2.02 22.68 0.29
N LYS A 170 2.74 23.73 -0.11
CA LYS A 170 2.49 25.12 0.33
C LYS A 170 1.55 25.89 -0.61
N GLY A 171 1.12 25.27 -1.72
CA GLY A 171 0.33 25.89 -2.78
C GLY A 171 -0.27 24.85 -3.73
N TYR A 172 -0.08 25.03 -5.04
CA TYR A 172 -0.63 24.17 -6.09
C TYR A 172 -0.08 22.74 -6.01
N THR A 173 -0.88 21.84 -5.44
CA THR A 173 -0.52 20.45 -5.22
C THR A 173 -0.14 19.71 -6.50
N ASP A 174 -0.84 19.98 -7.60
CA ASP A 174 -0.62 19.27 -8.87
C ASP A 174 0.75 19.56 -9.48
N TYR A 175 1.23 20.81 -9.35
CA TYR A 175 2.57 21.18 -9.82
C TYR A 175 3.64 20.39 -9.05
N VAL A 176 3.52 20.33 -7.72
CA VAL A 176 4.45 19.58 -6.89
C VAL A 176 4.42 18.10 -7.30
N LEU A 177 3.24 17.48 -7.39
CA LEU A 177 3.13 16.06 -7.77
C LEU A 177 3.70 15.74 -9.15
N GLN A 178 3.55 16.64 -10.14
CA GLN A 178 4.12 16.45 -11.47
C GLN A 178 5.66 16.53 -11.49
N THR A 179 6.25 17.27 -10.56
CA THR A 179 7.73 17.38 -10.43
C THR A 179 8.35 16.24 -9.61
N PHE A 180 7.52 15.49 -8.86
CA PHE A 180 7.98 14.35 -8.10
C PHE A 180 8.13 13.11 -8.98
N ASN A 181 9.30 12.50 -8.90
CA ASN A 181 9.56 11.16 -9.44
C ASN A 181 10.42 10.39 -8.45
N GLY A 182 10.63 9.10 -8.70
CA GLY A 182 11.41 8.24 -7.79
C GLY A 182 12.82 8.77 -7.52
N LYS A 183 13.49 9.37 -8.51
CA LYS A 183 14.84 9.92 -8.34
C LYS A 183 14.83 11.14 -7.42
N ASN A 184 13.97 12.12 -7.70
CA ASN A 184 13.87 13.35 -6.91
C ASN A 184 13.47 13.03 -5.46
N LEU A 185 12.50 12.12 -5.26
CA LEU A 185 12.10 11.67 -3.93
C LEU A 185 13.29 11.06 -3.16
N MET A 186 14.07 10.19 -3.79
CA MET A 186 15.25 9.60 -3.15
C MET A 186 16.32 10.65 -2.80
N GLU A 187 16.52 11.64 -3.66
CA GLU A 187 17.42 12.75 -3.35
C GLU A 187 16.93 13.60 -2.17
N PHE A 188 15.62 13.89 -2.12
CA PHE A 188 15.01 14.62 -1.00
C PHE A 188 15.13 13.86 0.31
N LEU A 189 14.84 12.56 0.32
CA LEU A 189 15.02 11.72 1.53
C LEU A 189 16.47 11.70 2.01
N LYS A 190 17.44 11.55 1.11
CA LYS A 190 18.87 11.55 1.46
C LYS A 190 19.36 12.90 2.01
N LYS A 191 18.79 14.01 1.53
CA LYS A 191 19.15 15.37 1.95
C LYS A 191 18.39 15.85 3.19
N SER A 192 17.45 15.07 3.71
CA SER A 192 16.62 15.46 4.85
C SER A 192 17.32 15.10 6.17
N PRO A 193 17.83 16.08 6.95
CA PRO A 193 18.39 15.80 8.26
C PRO A 193 17.30 15.43 9.27
N MET A 194 17.70 14.77 10.36
CA MET A 194 16.86 14.65 11.55
C MET A 194 16.79 16.01 12.26
N LYS A 195 15.58 16.48 12.57
CA LYS A 195 15.32 17.70 13.33
C LYS A 195 14.34 17.46 14.45
N GLU A 196 14.52 18.17 15.56
CA GLU A 196 13.53 18.21 16.62
C GLU A 196 12.35 19.06 16.20
N LEU A 197 11.15 18.45 16.14
CA LEU A 197 9.94 19.12 15.69
C LEU A 197 8.77 18.81 16.61
N ARG A 198 7.80 19.72 16.62
CA ARG A 198 6.43 19.42 17.05
C ARG A 198 5.58 19.10 15.82
N VAL A 199 5.11 17.86 15.73
CA VAL A 199 4.33 17.32 14.62
C VAL A 199 2.88 17.11 15.06
N ILE A 200 1.94 17.65 14.28
CA ILE A 200 0.50 17.50 14.49
C ILE A 200 -0.13 16.97 13.20
N LEU A 201 -0.71 15.77 13.28
CA LEU A 201 -1.29 15.05 12.15
C LEU A 201 -2.71 14.58 12.48
N PRO A 202 -3.63 14.48 11.52
CA PRO A 202 -4.88 13.78 11.76
C PRO A 202 -4.61 12.29 12.03
N LYS A 203 -5.42 11.67 12.88
CA LYS A 203 -5.47 10.22 13.00
C LYS A 203 -6.09 9.67 11.72
N PHE A 204 -5.40 8.74 11.06
CA PHE A 204 -5.85 8.19 9.78
C PHE A 204 -5.81 6.67 9.75
N LYS A 205 -6.53 6.08 8.80
CA LYS A 205 -6.38 4.69 8.40
C LYS A 205 -6.49 4.69 6.88
N ILE A 206 -5.47 4.21 6.19
CA ILE A 206 -5.48 4.20 4.73
C ILE A 206 -5.89 2.79 4.30
N VAL A 207 -7.07 2.70 3.69
CA VAL A 207 -7.52 1.51 2.98
C VAL A 207 -7.76 1.92 1.55
N SER A 208 -7.03 1.29 0.63
CA SER A 208 -7.15 1.54 -0.80
C SER A 208 -7.53 0.24 -1.50
N LEU A 209 -8.43 0.37 -2.48
CA LEU A 209 -8.80 -0.70 -3.37
C LEU A 209 -8.67 -0.19 -4.79
N HIS A 210 -7.71 -0.74 -5.53
CA HIS A 210 -7.47 -0.46 -6.93
C HIS A 210 -7.97 -1.64 -7.76
N GLN A 211 -9.14 -1.48 -8.36
CA GLN A 211 -9.72 -2.50 -9.24
C GLN A 211 -9.27 -2.37 -10.70
N ASN A 212 -8.76 -1.20 -11.10
CA ASN A 212 -8.37 -0.88 -12.48
C ASN A 212 -6.89 -0.51 -12.59
N LEU A 213 -5.99 -1.37 -12.13
CA LEU A 213 -4.55 -1.16 -12.33
C LEU A 213 -4.11 -1.31 -13.80
N GLU A 214 -4.97 -1.89 -14.64
CA GLU A 214 -4.73 -2.08 -16.07
C GLU A 214 -4.31 -0.78 -16.76
N GLU A 215 -5.06 0.32 -16.57
CA GLU A 215 -4.76 1.60 -17.21
C GLU A 215 -3.36 2.11 -16.85
N THR A 216 -3.01 2.05 -15.56
CA THR A 216 -1.69 2.41 -15.08
C THR A 216 -0.61 1.51 -15.70
N LEU A 217 -0.82 0.20 -15.73
CA LEU A 217 0.15 -0.76 -16.29
C LEU A 217 0.33 -0.58 -17.81
N LEU A 218 -0.75 -0.23 -18.53
CA LEU A 218 -0.71 0.11 -19.94
C LEU A 218 0.11 1.39 -20.20
N LEU A 219 -0.07 2.41 -19.38
CA LEU A 219 0.71 3.66 -19.43
C LEU A 219 2.20 3.41 -19.13
N LEU A 220 2.50 2.51 -18.19
CA LEU A 220 3.86 2.07 -17.87
C LEU A 220 4.50 1.16 -18.95
N GLY A 221 3.78 0.85 -20.03
CA GLY A 221 4.32 0.11 -21.18
C GLY A 221 4.05 -1.39 -21.17
N ILE A 222 3.38 -1.93 -20.15
CA ILE A 222 2.97 -3.34 -20.10
C ILE A 222 1.72 -3.50 -20.97
N LYS A 223 1.89 -3.39 -22.29
CA LYS A 223 0.77 -3.33 -23.25
C LYS A 223 0.39 -4.69 -23.82
N ARG A 224 1.37 -5.56 -24.11
CA ARG A 224 1.12 -6.86 -24.75
C ARG A 224 0.30 -7.80 -23.87
N ALA A 225 0.54 -7.79 -22.57
CA ALA A 225 -0.09 -8.70 -21.61
C ALA A 225 -1.62 -8.54 -21.52
N PHE A 226 -2.17 -7.37 -21.86
CA PHE A 226 -3.60 -7.05 -21.81
C PHE A 226 -4.28 -7.08 -23.19
N ARG A 227 -3.56 -7.50 -24.24
CA ARG A 227 -4.06 -7.48 -25.62
C ARG A 227 -4.28 -8.90 -26.11
N PRO A 228 -5.52 -9.35 -26.35
CA PRO A 228 -5.80 -10.71 -26.82
C PRO A 228 -5.01 -11.10 -28.08
N SER A 229 -4.80 -10.16 -29.00
CA SER A 229 -4.06 -10.42 -30.25
C SER A 229 -2.53 -10.36 -30.14
N LYS A 230 -1.97 -10.00 -28.97
CA LYS A 230 -0.51 -9.79 -28.79
C LYS A 230 0.08 -10.41 -27.54
N ALA A 231 -0.76 -10.85 -26.61
CA ALA A 231 -0.35 -11.52 -25.40
C ALA A 231 0.32 -12.85 -25.75
N ASP A 232 1.37 -13.18 -25.01
CA ASP A 232 2.04 -14.47 -25.13
C ASP A 232 2.22 -15.00 -23.71
N PHE A 233 1.32 -15.90 -23.34
CA PHE A 233 1.34 -16.65 -22.10
C PHE A 233 1.54 -18.14 -22.36
N SER A 234 2.25 -18.50 -23.44
CA SER A 234 2.60 -19.89 -23.78
C SER A 234 3.32 -20.64 -22.67
N GLY A 235 3.99 -19.93 -21.76
CA GLY A 235 4.58 -20.52 -20.55
C GLY A 235 3.56 -21.01 -19.51
N ILE A 236 2.26 -20.72 -19.68
CA ILE A 236 1.17 -21.18 -18.80
C ILE A 236 0.52 -22.45 -19.34
N ASN A 237 0.33 -22.54 -20.66
CA ASN A 237 -0.48 -23.60 -21.29
C ASN A 237 0.01 -24.04 -22.69
N HIS A 238 1.20 -23.65 -23.14
CA HIS A 238 1.70 -23.89 -24.50
C HIS A 238 0.79 -23.40 -25.64
N ASN A 239 -0.07 -22.40 -25.40
CA ASN A 239 -1.06 -21.94 -26.37
C ASN A 239 -2.00 -23.07 -26.86
N ASN A 240 -2.25 -24.09 -26.04
CA ASN A 240 -3.09 -25.24 -26.35
C ASN A 240 -4.61 -24.95 -26.34
N LEU A 241 -4.99 -23.68 -26.44
CA LEU A 241 -6.38 -23.21 -26.40
C LEU A 241 -6.77 -22.70 -27.78
N SER A 242 -8.07 -22.76 -28.09
CA SER A 242 -8.64 -22.12 -29.28
C SER A 242 -8.63 -20.58 -29.21
N TYR A 243 -8.26 -20.02 -28.05
CA TYR A 243 -8.20 -18.59 -27.78
C TYR A 243 -6.88 -18.22 -27.12
N THR A 244 -6.49 -16.95 -27.24
CA THR A 244 -5.27 -16.44 -26.61
C THR A 244 -5.54 -16.05 -25.17
N LEU A 245 -4.70 -16.52 -24.24
CA LEU A 245 -4.73 -16.08 -22.85
C LEU A 245 -4.16 -14.66 -22.76
N TYR A 246 -4.79 -13.78 -21.98
CA TYR A 246 -4.31 -12.43 -21.68
C TYR A 246 -4.82 -12.03 -20.29
N ILE A 247 -4.21 -11.00 -19.69
CA ILE A 247 -4.66 -10.49 -18.39
C ILE A 247 -5.99 -9.75 -18.60
N ASN A 248 -7.07 -10.31 -18.06
CA ASN A 248 -8.39 -9.67 -18.07
C ASN A 248 -8.50 -8.62 -16.97
N LYS A 249 -7.87 -8.86 -15.80
CA LYS A 249 -8.04 -8.00 -14.61
C LYS A 249 -6.83 -8.02 -13.69
N VAL A 250 -6.50 -6.86 -13.12
CA VAL A 250 -5.52 -6.73 -12.03
C VAL A 250 -6.13 -5.96 -10.88
N ILE A 251 -6.22 -6.61 -9.72
CA ILE A 251 -6.83 -6.08 -8.50
C ILE A 251 -5.74 -5.94 -7.44
N GLN A 252 -5.69 -4.79 -6.78
CA GLN A 252 -4.82 -4.59 -5.63
C GLN A 252 -5.60 -3.96 -4.48
N LYS A 253 -5.53 -4.57 -3.29
CA LYS A 253 -5.96 -3.98 -2.02
C LYS A 253 -4.71 -3.61 -1.23
N ALA A 254 -4.64 -2.41 -0.69
CA ALA A 254 -3.60 -2.04 0.27
C ALA A 254 -4.23 -1.47 1.55
N HIS A 255 -3.79 -1.99 2.68
CA HIS A 255 -4.19 -1.57 4.01
C HIS A 255 -2.95 -1.09 4.76
N ILE A 256 -2.91 0.19 5.11
CA ILE A 256 -1.81 0.84 5.80
C ILE A 256 -2.36 1.45 7.09
N SER A 257 -1.82 1.01 8.23
CA SER A 257 -2.16 1.55 9.54
C SER A 257 -0.91 1.77 10.40
N GLY A 258 -0.84 2.91 11.07
CA GLY A 258 -0.01 3.03 12.28
C GLY A 258 -0.78 2.44 13.46
N LYS A 259 -0.14 1.69 14.35
CA LYS A 259 -0.76 1.45 15.67
C LYS A 259 -0.67 2.76 16.46
N TRP A 260 -1.83 3.29 16.83
CA TRP A 260 -1.97 4.55 17.56
C TRP A 260 -1.80 4.38 19.07
N PHE A 261 -1.91 3.14 19.57
CA PHE A 261 -1.82 2.83 21.00
C PHE A 261 -1.20 1.44 21.23
N HIS A 262 -0.32 1.36 22.23
CA HIS A 262 -0.17 0.16 23.04
C HIS A 262 -0.91 0.44 24.36
N ASN A 263 -1.80 -0.45 24.78
CA ASN A 263 -2.25 -0.49 26.18
C ASN A 263 -1.06 -0.94 27.03
N VAL A 264 -0.18 0.00 27.34
CA VAL A 264 0.83 -0.16 28.37
C VAL A 264 0.68 1.06 29.26
N TRP A 265 -0.16 0.90 30.30
CA TRP A 265 -0.06 1.71 31.50
C TRP A 265 1.28 1.37 32.15
N LEU A 266 2.38 1.92 31.63
CA LEU A 266 3.60 2.03 32.41
C LEU A 266 3.46 3.33 33.21
N ASN A 267 3.15 3.16 34.48
CA ASN A 267 3.45 4.14 35.50
C ASN A 267 4.90 4.58 35.33
N SER A 268 5.10 5.81 34.86
CA SER A 268 6.29 6.56 35.20
C SER A 268 5.93 8.04 35.20
N GLU A 269 5.61 8.55 36.39
CA GLU A 269 5.92 9.93 36.74
C GLU A 269 7.40 10.18 36.41
N VAL A 270 7.67 10.89 35.31
CA VAL A 270 8.92 11.64 35.18
C VAL A 270 8.64 12.94 34.43
N ALA A 271 8.54 13.99 35.25
CA ALA A 271 9.00 15.35 35.01
C ALA A 271 8.47 16.09 33.78
N ASP A 272 7.46 16.91 34.07
CA ASP A 272 7.40 18.29 33.60
C ASP A 272 8.80 18.94 33.66
N ARG A 273 9.41 19.17 32.50
CA ARG A 273 10.51 20.12 32.35
C ARG A 273 10.21 21.02 31.16
N GLN A 274 10.01 22.28 31.50
CA GLN A 274 9.90 23.41 30.60
C GLN A 274 10.91 23.33 29.45
N SER A 275 10.41 23.46 28.22
CA SER A 275 11.20 23.96 27.08
C SER A 275 10.55 25.22 26.56
N SER A 276 10.77 26.31 27.30
CA SER A 276 10.61 27.69 26.85
C SER A 276 11.77 28.03 25.89
N LYS A 277 11.90 27.31 24.77
CA LYS A 277 12.75 27.67 23.60
C LYS A 277 12.64 26.70 22.40
N ILE A 278 11.47 26.09 22.14
CA ILE A 278 11.24 25.44 20.83
C ILE A 278 10.96 26.53 19.79
N GLY A 279 12.03 27.08 19.23
CA GLY A 279 12.00 28.03 18.13
C GLY A 279 11.42 27.39 16.85
N GLU A 280 10.34 28.02 16.36
CA GLU A 280 9.91 28.15 14.96
C GLU A 280 9.59 26.91 14.09
N HIS A 281 9.96 25.69 14.44
CA HIS A 281 9.73 24.53 13.56
C HIS A 281 8.56 23.65 14.01
N LYS A 282 7.34 24.12 13.73
CA LYS A 282 6.09 23.37 13.90
C LYS A 282 5.59 22.86 12.54
N ILE A 283 5.20 21.59 12.47
CA ILE A 283 4.49 21.06 11.31
C ILE A 283 3.05 20.77 11.71
N PHE A 284 2.15 21.38 10.95
CA PHE A 284 0.74 21.12 11.05
C PHE A 284 0.24 20.58 9.72
N ALA A 285 -0.26 19.35 9.71
CA ALA A 285 -1.02 18.82 8.59
C ALA A 285 -2.51 19.15 8.77
N PHE A 286 -2.86 20.44 8.80
CA PHE A 286 -4.26 20.89 8.77
C PHE A 286 -4.85 20.94 7.36
N ARG A 287 -4.07 20.47 6.37
CA ARG A 287 -4.42 20.41 4.96
C ARG A 287 -4.06 19.03 4.42
N ASN A 288 -4.59 18.72 3.23
CA ASN A 288 -4.29 17.47 2.54
C ASN A 288 -2.77 17.27 2.39
N PHE A 289 -2.34 16.03 2.56
CA PHE A 289 -0.96 15.60 2.40
C PHE A 289 -0.91 14.25 1.70
N TRP A 290 0.23 13.98 1.07
CA TRP A 290 0.50 12.71 0.42
C TRP A 290 1.43 11.88 1.31
N GLY A 291 1.17 10.58 1.41
CA GLY A 291 1.91 9.62 2.23
C GLY A 291 2.03 8.26 1.58
#